data_AF-A0A9D9I0T1-F1
#
_entry.id   AF-A0A9D9I0T1-F1
#
_cell.length_a   1.000
_cell.length_b   1.000
_cell.length_c   1.000
_cell.angle_alpha   90.00
_cell.angle_beta   90.00
_cell.angle_gamma   90.00
#
_symmetry.space_group_name_H-M   'P 1'
#
loop_
_entity.id
_entity.type
_entity.pdbx_description
1 polymer ?
#
loop_
_entity_poly.entity_id
_entity_poly.type
_entity_poly.pdbx_seq_one_letter_code
_entity_poly.pdbx_strand_id
1 'polypeptide(L)' 'MRLAMTEEMRKMWEEIEPYLVDDKDGCHVSYDAPERIKEIDREYSLLRKEQWDHAMSL' A
#
# COMPACT_ATOMS: atom_id res chain seq x y z
N MET A 1 -7.89 13.08 5.58
CA MET A 1 -7.93 12.28 6.83
C MET A 1 -6.83 11.22 6.75
N ARG A 2 -6.01 11.03 7.79
CA ARG A 2 -5.15 9.83 7.90
C ARG A 2 -6.00 8.75 8.56
N LEU A 3 -6.43 7.75 7.79
CA LEU A 3 -7.11 6.58 8.35
C LEU A 3 -6.07 5.71 9.05
N ALA A 4 -6.43 5.17 10.22
CA ALA A 4 -5.54 4.30 10.97
C ALA A 4 -5.35 2.99 10.21
N MET A 5 -4.10 2.61 9.97
CA MET A 5 -3.78 1.31 9.39
C MET A 5 -4.13 0.20 10.37
N THR A 6 -4.76 -0.86 9.86
CA THR A 6 -4.95 -2.10 10.63
C THR A 6 -3.60 -2.78 10.87
N GLU A 7 -3.55 -3.72 11.81
CA GLU A 7 -2.35 -4.52 12.09
C GLU A 7 -1.86 -5.29 10.85
N GLU A 8 -2.80 -5.77 10.03
CA GLU A 8 -2.54 -6.44 8.76
C GLU A 8 -1.92 -5.50 7.72
N MET A 9 -2.51 -4.32 7.53
CA MET A 9 -1.95 -3.29 6.64
C MET A 9 -0.56 -2.84 7.07
N ARG A 10 -0.26 -2.82 8.38
CA ARG A 10 1.08 -2.50 8.89
C ARG A 10 2.10 -3.55 8.47
N LYS A 11 1.78 -4.83 8.65
CA LYS A 11 2.67 -5.93 8.22
C LYS A 11 2.90 -5.92 6.72
N MET A 12 1.85 -5.70 5.93
CA MET A 12 1.98 -5.55 4.47
C MET A 12 2.89 -4.38 4.12
N TRP A 13 2.73 -3.24 4.79
CA TRP A 13 3.59 -2.07 4.57
C TRP A 13 5.05 -2.34 4.93
N GLU A 14 5.34 -3.03 6.02
CA GLU A 14 6.70 -3.44 6.39
C GLU A 14 7.37 -4.33 5.32
N GLU A 15 6.59 -5.15 4.60
CA GLU A 15 7.10 -5.94 3.47
C GLU A 15 7.28 -5.11 2.19
N ILE A 16 6.41 -4.13 1.93
CA ILE A 16 6.46 -3.27 0.74
C ILE A 16 7.54 -2.19 0.84
N GLU A 17 7.67 -1.54 2.01
CA GLU A 17 8.49 -0.35 2.24
C GLU A 17 9.93 -0.46 1.71
N PRO A 18 10.66 -1.59 1.90
CA PRO A 18 12.03 -1.73 1.39
C PRO A 18 12.14 -1.71 -0.14
N TYR A 19 11.04 -1.95 -0.85
CA TYR A 19 10.98 -2.01 -2.31
C TYR A 19 10.38 -0.74 -2.92
N LEU A 20 10.02 0.25 -2.11
CA LEU A 20 9.52 1.53 -2.60
C LEU A 20 10.67 2.35 -3.20
N VAL A 21 10.39 2.93 -4.36
CA VAL A 21 11.25 3.85 -5.07
C VAL A 21 10.47 5.14 -5.23
N ASP A 22 11.13 6.26 -4.91
CA ASP A 22 10.58 7.59 -5.12
C ASP A 22 11.24 8.18 -6.37
N ASP A 23 10.44 8.42 -7.40
CA ASP A 23 10.90 9.03 -8.65
C ASP A 23 10.02 10.22 -9.06
N LYS A 24 10.13 10.65 -10.31
CA LYS A 24 9.41 11.82 -10.83
C LYS A 24 7.90 11.58 -10.97
N ASP A 25 7.48 10.32 -11.07
CA ASP A 25 6.09 9.89 -11.16
C ASP A 25 5.49 9.60 -9.77
N GLY A 26 6.35 9.49 -8.75
CA GLY A 26 6.03 9.45 -7.34
C GLY A 26 6.57 8.19 -6.65
N CYS A 27 6.07 7.95 -5.44
CA CYS A 27 6.45 6.77 -4.65
C CYS A 27 5.68 5.54 -5.15
N HIS A 28 6.41 4.55 -5.68
CA HIS A 28 5.87 3.30 -6.22
C HIS A 28 6.80 2.12 -5.93
N VAL A 29 6.28 0.90 -6.04
CA VAL A 29 7.10 -0.32 -5.86
C VAL A 29 8.02 -0.52 -7.06
N SER A 30 9.31 -0.77 -6.79
CA SER A 30 10.34 -1.03 -7.80
C SER A 30 9.88 -2.08 -8.82
N TYR A 31 10.19 -1.83 -10.10
CA TYR A 31 9.97 -2.83 -11.16
C TYR A 31 10.75 -4.12 -10.93
N ASP A 32 11.89 -4.07 -10.22
CA ASP A 32 12.71 -5.23 -9.88
C ASP A 32 12.21 -5.97 -8.62
N ALA A 33 11.17 -5.47 -7.95
CA ALA A 33 10.62 -6.12 -6.77
C ALA A 33 10.06 -7.52 -7.10
N PRO A 34 10.18 -8.48 -6.16
CA PRO A 34 9.58 -9.80 -6.32
C PRO A 34 8.08 -9.71 -6.61
N GLU A 35 7.57 -10.66 -7.41
CA GLU A 35 6.15 -10.69 -7.80
C GLU A 35 5.22 -10.70 -6.58
N ARG A 36 5.61 -11.45 -5.52
CA ARG A 36 4.93 -11.45 -4.23
C ARG A 36 4.74 -10.04 -3.63
N ILE A 37 5.75 -9.17 -3.72
CA ILE A 37 5.65 -7.79 -3.19
C ILE A 37 4.68 -6.96 -4.01
N LYS A 38 4.67 -7.15 -5.34
CA LYS A 38 3.71 -6.48 -6.24
C LYS A 38 2.28 -6.92 -5.97
N GLU A 39 2.07 -8.19 -5.59
CA GLU A 39 0.76 -8.69 -5.14
C GLU A 39 0.34 -8.05 -3.81
N ILE A 40 1.24 -8.01 -2.82
CA ILE A 40 0.98 -7.39 -1.51
C ILE A 40 0.66 -5.90 -1.67
N ASP A 41 1.36 -5.17 -2.55
CA ASP A 41 1.09 -3.75 -2.83
C ASP A 41 -0.30 -3.51 -3.45
N ARG A 42 -0.74 -4.41 -4.34
CA ARG A 42 -2.10 -4.36 -4.90
C ARG A 42 -3.15 -4.58 -3.82
N GLU A 43 -2.96 -5.58 -2.97
CA GLU A 43 -3.87 -5.89 -1.86
C GLU A 43 -3.93 -4.73 -0.86
N TYR A 44 -2.76 -4.20 -0.48
CA TYR A 44 -2.64 -3.03 0.38
C TYR A 44 -3.37 -1.80 -0.20
N SER A 45 -3.23 -1.56 -1.51
CA SER A 45 -3.90 -0.47 -2.22
C SER A 45 -5.43 -0.64 -2.23
N LEU A 46 -5.93 -1.87 -2.41
CA LEU A 46 -7.36 -2.18 -2.32
C LEU A 46 -7.90 -1.92 -0.91
N LEU A 47 -7.23 -2.43 0.13
CA LEU A 47 -7.61 -2.19 1.53
C LEU A 47 -7.64 -0.69 1.86
N ARG A 48 -6.65 0.06 1.39
CA ARG A 48 -6.61 1.52 1.57
C ARG A 48 -7.80 2.20 0.88
N LYS A 49 -8.17 1.74 -0.32
CA LYS A 49 -9.34 2.25 -1.05
C LYS A 49 -10.64 1.94 -0.31
N GLU A 50 -10.82 0.70 0.16
CA GLU A 50 -11.99 0.30 0.94
C GLU A 50 -12.13 1.12 2.22
N GLN A 51 -11.03 1.34 2.95
CA GLN A 51 -11.03 2.23 4.11
C GLN A 51 -11.46 3.65 3.76
N TRP A 52 -10.95 4.18 2.64
CA TRP A 52 -11.31 5.51 2.16
C TRP A 52 -12.78 5.61 1.77
N ASP A 53 -13.28 4.64 1.00
CA ASP A 53 -14.67 4.57 0.57
C ASP A 53 -15.62 4.45 1.77
N HIS A 54 -15.26 3.64 2.78
CA HIS A 54 -16.00 3.54 4.03
C HIS A 54 -16.03 4.88 4.79
N ALA A 55 -14.90 5.57 4.89
CA ALA A 55 -14.80 6.85 5.58
C ALA A 55 -15.55 7.99 4.86
N MET A 56 -15.61 7.96 3.52
CA MET A 56 -16.32 8.93 2.69
C MET A 56 -17.83 8.67 2.60
N SER A 57 -18.27 7.46 2.95
CA SER A 57 -19.69 7.07 2.97
C SER A 57 -20.41 7.44 4.29
N LEU A 58 -19.71 8.04 5.26
CA LEU A 58 -20.22 8.51 6.56
C LEU A 58 -20.37 10.03 6.59
#